data_AF-A0A8T6SIK0-F1
#
_entry.id   AF-A0A8T6SIK0-F1
#
_cell.length_a   1.000
_cell.length_b   1.000
_cell.length_c   1.000
_cell.angle_alpha   90.00
_cell.angle_beta   90.00
_cell.angle_gamma   90.00
#
_symmetry.space_group_name_H-M   'P 1'
#
loop_
_entity.id
_entity.type
_entity.pdbx_description
1 polymer ?
#
loop_
_entity_poly.entity_id
_entity_poly.type
_entity_poly.pdbx_seq_one_letter_code
_entity_poly.pdbx_strand_id
1 'polypeptide(L)' 'HGINDPRCPVEESRQFRDKLMELGKKEGKDFEYVEFGEEGHGAYTDMSMRTRTYKLLLDYFNRIMK' A
#
# COMPACT_ATOMS: atom_id res chain seq x y z
N HIS A 1 -2.55 -1.79 -1.17
CA HIS A 1 -3.29 -3.03 -0.89
C HIS A 1 -4.49 -3.11 -1.81
N GLY A 2 -4.75 -4.24 -2.47
CA GLY A 2 -5.94 -4.38 -3.31
C GLY A 2 -7.20 -4.47 -2.46
N ILE A 3 -8.21 -3.64 -2.71
CA ILE A 3 -9.45 -3.65 -1.92
C ILE A 3 -10.20 -4.98 -2.11
N ASN A 4 -10.10 -5.58 -3.29
CA ASN A 4 -10.79 -6.82 -3.65
C ASN A 4 -9.88 -8.05 -3.55
N ASP A 5 -8.80 -7.99 -2.76
CA ASP A 5 -7.86 -9.10 -2.60
C ASP A 5 -8.55 -10.30 -1.93
N PRO A 6 -8.79 -11.41 -2.66
CA PRO A 6 -9.53 -12.55 -2.12
C PRO A 6 -8.66 -13.43 -1.21
N ARG A 7 -7.33 -13.20 -1.17
CA ARG A 7 -6.39 -13.99 -0.36
C ARG A 7 -6.05 -13.28 0.95
N CYS A 8 -6.02 -11.97 0.93
CA CYS A 8 -5.68 -11.13 2.07
C CYS A 8 -6.66 -9.94 2.13
N PRO A 9 -7.71 -10.02 2.96
CA PRO A 9 -8.71 -8.96 3.09
C PRO A 9 -8.08 -7.60 3.39
N VAL A 10 -8.64 -6.54 2.80
CA VAL A 10 -8.14 -5.17 3.00
C VAL A 10 -8.24 -4.73 4.45
N GLU A 11 -9.20 -5.28 5.20
CA GLU A 11 -9.42 -5.06 6.62
C GLU A 11 -8.16 -5.30 7.46
N GLU A 12 -7.36 -6.32 7.14
CA GLU A 12 -6.12 -6.61 7.87
C GLU A 12 -5.10 -5.48 7.68
N SER A 13 -5.00 -4.94 6.47
CA SER A 13 -4.10 -3.83 6.17
C SER A 13 -4.58 -2.51 6.80
N ARG A 14 -5.90 -2.30 6.88
CA ARG A 14 -6.52 -1.15 7.56
C ARG A 14 -6.28 -1.22 9.08
N GLN A 15 -6.47 -2.39 9.69
CA GLN A 15 -6.18 -2.60 11.11
C GLN A 15 -4.72 -2.27 11.44
N PHE A 16 -3.78 -2.67 10.59
CA PHE A 16 -2.37 -2.35 10.78
C PHE A 16 -2.09 -0.83 10.70
N ARG A 17 -2.64 -0.16 9.67
CA ARG A 17 -2.57 1.31 9.52
C ARG A 17 -3.12 2.01 10.75
N ASP A 18 -4.31 1.60 11.21
CA ASP A 18 -4.98 2.21 12.35
C ASP A 18 -4.14 2.01 13.62
N LYS A 19 -3.54 0.83 13.79
CA LYS A 19 -2.64 0.59 14.91
C LYS A 19 -1.39 1.45 14.88
N LEU A 20 -0.81 1.70 13.71
CA LEU A 20 0.31 2.62 13.56
C LEU A 20 -0.08 4.04 14.00
N MET A 21 -1.25 4.52 13.57
CA MET A 21 -1.77 5.84 13.95
C MET A 21 -2.03 5.93 15.46
N GLU A 22 -2.64 4.90 16.07
CA GLU A 22 -2.83 4.83 17.53
C GLU A 22 -1.51 4.91 18.31
N LEU A 23 -0.44 4.32 17.78
CA LEU A 23 0.90 4.36 18.37
C LEU A 23 1.65 5.67 18.08
N GLY A 24 0.99 6.66 17.48
CA GLY A 24 1.54 7.99 17.20
C GLY A 24 2.38 8.10 15.93
N LYS A 25 2.37 7.07 15.06
CA LYS A 25 2.98 7.16 13.73
C LYS A 25 2.11 8.01 12.80
N LYS A 26 2.75 8.81 11.95
CA LYS A 26 2.10 9.75 11.05
C LYS A 26 2.20 9.28 9.60
N GLU A 27 1.06 9.13 8.95
CA GLU A 27 1.02 8.89 7.50
C GLU A 27 1.66 10.05 6.72
N GLY A 28 2.37 9.73 5.64
CA GLY A 28 3.16 10.68 4.85
C GLY A 28 4.50 11.09 5.48
N LYS A 29 4.78 10.66 6.72
CA LYS A 29 6.06 10.88 7.40
C LYS A 29 6.73 9.57 7.81
N ASP A 30 6.03 8.77 8.61
CA ASP A 30 6.54 7.51 9.15
C ASP A 30 6.17 6.31 8.28
N PHE A 31 5.04 6.38 7.57
CA PHE A 31 4.58 5.36 6.63
C PHE A 31 3.68 5.99 5.55
N GLU A 32 3.41 5.26 4.47
CA GLU A 32 2.39 5.60 3.47
C GLU A 32 1.49 4.39 3.22
N TYR A 33 0.18 4.62 3.09
CA TYR A 33 -0.79 3.57 2.82
C TYR A 33 -1.61 3.91 1.56
N VAL A 34 -1.67 2.97 0.63
CA VAL A 34 -2.38 3.15 -0.64
C VAL A 34 -3.29 1.95 -0.87
N GLU A 35 -4.57 2.17 -1.09
CA GLU A 35 -5.54 1.15 -1.52
C GLU A 35 -5.70 1.19 -3.04
N PHE A 36 -5.70 0.01 -3.68
CA PHE A 36 -5.94 -0.16 -5.11
C PHE A 36 -7.41 -0.60 -5.30
N GLY A 37 -8.19 0.20 -6.02
CA GLY A 37 -9.66 0.12 -6.05
C GLY A 37 -10.24 -1.11 -6.77
N GLU A 38 -9.87 -1.36 -8.01
CA GLU A 38 -10.38 -2.50 -8.79
C GLU A 38 -9.59 -3.78 -8.54
N GLU A 39 -8.46 -3.65 -7.86
CA GLU A 39 -7.43 -4.67 -7.85
C GLU A 39 -7.51 -5.65 -6.67
N GLY A 40 -7.15 -6.90 -6.95
CA GLY A 40 -7.13 -8.01 -5.97
C GLY A 40 -5.73 -8.33 -5.45
N HIS A 41 -5.37 -9.62 -5.38
CA HIS A 41 -4.09 -10.09 -4.82
C HIS A 41 -2.90 -9.95 -5.78
N GLY A 42 -2.26 -8.78 -5.75
CA GLY A 42 -0.92 -8.61 -6.31
C GLY A 42 -0.84 -8.63 -7.85
N ALA A 43 0.24 -8.05 -8.36
CA ALA A 43 0.40 -7.70 -9.78
C ALA A 43 0.85 -8.88 -10.66
N TYR A 44 0.39 -10.08 -10.33
CA TYR A 44 0.85 -11.31 -10.98
C TYR A 44 0.23 -11.51 -12.36
N THR A 45 -1.03 -11.10 -12.55
CA THR A 45 -1.74 -11.20 -13.84
C THR A 45 -1.94 -9.85 -14.54
N ASP A 46 -1.73 -8.73 -13.84
CA ASP A 46 -1.86 -7.36 -14.39
C ASP A 46 -0.50 -6.63 -14.39
N MET A 47 0.07 -6.48 -15.59
CA MET A 47 1.33 -5.77 -15.80
C MET A 47 1.21 -4.26 -15.52
N SER A 48 0.04 -3.67 -15.76
CA SER A 48 -0.21 -2.25 -15.49
C SER A 48 -0.20 -1.98 -13.98
N MET A 49 -0.80 -2.86 -13.18
CA MET A 49 -0.72 -2.77 -11.73
C MET A 49 0.72 -2.90 -11.26
N ARG A 50 1.51 -3.80 -11.86
CA ARG A 50 2.92 -3.98 -11.50
C ARG A 50 3.71 -2.69 -11.69
N THR A 51 3.54 -2.04 -12.84
CA THR A 51 4.18 -0.76 -13.11
C THR A 51 3.71 0.32 -12.12
N ARG A 52 2.42 0.39 -11.80
CA ARG A 52 1.89 1.35 -10.81
C ARG A 52 2.49 1.13 -9.42
N THR A 53 2.54 -0.12 -8.95
CA THR A 53 3.15 -0.47 -7.66
C THR A 53 4.63 -0.08 -7.60
N TYR A 54 5.42 -0.42 -8.63
CA TYR A 54 6.84 -0.07 -8.63
C TYR A 54 7.10 1.44 -8.72
N LYS A 55 6.27 2.20 -9.43
CA LYS A 55 6.36 3.67 -9.44
C LYS A 55 6.11 4.24 -8.04
N LEU A 56 5.07 3.78 -7.34
CA LEU A 56 4.77 4.21 -5.97
C LEU A 56 5.95 3.93 -5.02
N LEU A 57 6.52 2.71 -5.09
CA LEU A 57 7.68 2.35 -4.28
C LEU A 57 8.90 3.22 -4.61
N LEU A 58 9.20 3.42 -5.89
CA LEU A 58 10.31 4.26 -6.33
C LEU A 58 10.15 5.71 -5.85
N ASP A 59 8.94 6.27 -5.99
CA ASP A 59 8.65 7.63 -5.57
C ASP A 59 8.80 7.80 -4.05
N TYR A 60 8.32 6.83 -3.27
CA TYR A 60 8.52 6.80 -1.82
C TYR A 60 10.01 6.77 -1.47
N PHE A 61 10.76 5.83 -2.03
CA PHE A 61 12.19 5.70 -1.75
C PHE A 61 12.99 6.95 -2.15
N ASN A 62 12.66 7.57 -3.28
CA ASN A 62 13.29 8.83 -3.71
C ASN A 62 13.03 10.00 -2.75
N ARG A 63 11.91 9.98 -2.00
CA ARG A 63 11.61 10.98 -0.97
C ARG A 63 12.39 10.71 0.32
N ILE A 64 12.51 9.45 0.75
CA ILE A 64 13.05 9.10 2.07
C ILE A 64 14.54 8.77 2.10
N MET A 65 15.16 8.43 0.97
CA MET A 65 16.59 8.03 0.89
C MET A 65 17.52 9.16 0.41
N LYS A 66 17.07 10.41 0.44
CA LYS A 66 17.91 11.59 0.24
C LYS A 66 18.41 12.11 1.59
#